data_AF-A0A5B7BY47-F1
#
_entry.id   AF-A0A5B7BY47-F1
#
_cell.length_a   1.000
_cell.length_b   1.000
_cell.length_c   1.000
_cell.angle_alpha   90.00
_cell.angle_beta   90.00
_cell.angle_gamma   90.00
#
_symmetry.space_group_name_H-M   'P 1'
#
loop_
_entity.id
_entity.type
_entity.pdbx_description
1 polymer ?
#
loop_
_entity_poly.entity_id
_entity_poly.type
_entity_poly.pdbx_seq_one_letter_code
_entity_poly.pdbx_strand_id
1 'polypeptide(L)'
;MTVFGHSGGGGFLTGKQVFPVDYEAEVSQRLLEASHCNDLKSAFECIADPFIDINFVGAVCLKVRRTEVLCRDESANEVRVEYEEFKSDVTALFLAVHVGNVTLVRKLLVTILTLIARLYQSDHCRSSSD
;
A
#
# COMPACT_ATOMS: atom_id res chain seq x y z
N MET A 1 -11.86 36.75 48.46
CA MET A 1 -12.72 37.96 48.38
C MET A 1 -12.10 38.79 47.27
N THR A 2 -12.62 38.95 46.05
CA THR A 2 -13.95 39.03 45.38
C THR A 2 -13.89 38.15 44.10
N VAL A 3 -14.89 37.40 43.58
CA VAL A 3 -16.32 37.59 43.22
C VAL A 3 -16.54 38.28 41.85
N PHE A 4 -16.83 37.42 40.84
CA PHE A 4 -17.62 37.48 39.59
C PHE A 4 -17.50 38.59 38.51
N GLY A 5 -17.52 38.11 37.25
CA GLY A 5 -18.08 38.80 36.08
C GLY A 5 -18.29 37.83 34.90
N HIS A 6 -19.50 37.31 34.72
CA HIS A 6 -19.94 36.60 33.50
C HIS A 6 -20.10 37.59 32.33
N SER A 7 -19.78 37.17 31.11
CA SER A 7 -20.72 37.10 29.96
C SER A 7 -20.01 37.30 28.61
N GLY A 8 -20.27 36.39 27.68
CA GLY A 8 -20.14 36.61 26.24
C GLY A 8 -18.83 36.12 25.60
N GLY A 9 -18.89 35.01 24.87
CA GLY A 9 -17.77 34.64 24.01
C GLY A 9 -17.87 33.28 23.35
N GLY A 10 -18.73 33.17 22.33
CA GLY A 10 -18.54 32.26 21.19
C GLY A 10 -18.49 30.76 21.51
N GLY A 11 -19.64 30.09 21.41
CA GLY A 11 -19.66 28.64 21.22
C GLY A 11 -18.81 28.28 20.01
N PHE A 12 -17.69 27.60 20.26
CA PHE A 12 -16.91 26.94 19.23
C PHE A 12 -17.80 25.90 18.58
N LEU A 13 -18.36 26.25 17.43
CA LEU A 13 -19.00 25.28 16.56
C LEU A 13 -17.93 24.23 16.25
N THR A 14 -18.17 23.00 16.70
CA THR A 14 -17.47 21.79 16.28
C THR A 14 -17.62 21.66 14.76
N GLY A 15 -16.88 22.47 14.02
CA GLY A 15 -16.66 22.28 12.60
C GLY A 15 -15.99 20.93 12.49
N LYS A 16 -16.69 19.96 11.91
CA LYS A 16 -16.06 18.75 11.38
C LYS A 16 -14.88 19.22 10.55
N GLN A 17 -13.68 19.07 11.08
CA GLN A 17 -12.45 19.37 10.37
C GLN A 17 -12.40 18.38 9.20
N VAL A 18 -12.80 18.85 8.02
CA VAL A 18 -12.73 18.06 6.80
C VAL A 18 -11.27 18.09 6.39
N PHE A 19 -10.53 17.05 6.75
CA PHE A 19 -9.18 16.86 6.24
C PHE A 19 -9.28 16.64 4.72
N PRO A 20 -8.43 17.26 3.90
CA PRO A 20 -8.29 16.83 2.51
C PRO A 20 -7.94 15.35 2.54
N VAL A 21 -8.85 14.52 2.05
CA VAL A 21 -8.61 13.10 1.88
C VAL A 21 -7.87 12.95 0.56
N ASP A 22 -6.61 12.54 0.62
CA ASP A 22 -5.83 12.17 -0.55
C ASP A 22 -6.34 10.83 -1.09
N TYR A 23 -7.41 10.90 -1.88
CA TYR A 23 -8.10 9.72 -2.43
C TYR A 23 -7.14 8.78 -3.18
N GLU A 24 -6.20 9.35 -3.93
CA GLU A 24 -5.13 8.61 -4.62
C GLU A 24 -4.31 7.75 -3.64
N ALA A 25 -3.88 8.34 -2.52
CA ALA A 25 -3.13 7.61 -1.50
C ALA A 25 -4.00 6.54 -0.81
N GLU A 26 -5.28 6.80 -0.57
CA GLU A 26 -6.19 5.82 0.03
C GLU A 26 -6.46 4.61 -0.89
N VAL A 27 -6.67 4.85 -2.19
CA VAL A 27 -6.86 3.76 -3.17
C VAL A 27 -5.57 2.95 -3.32
N SER A 28 -4.43 3.62 -3.35
CA SER A 28 -3.12 2.98 -3.50
C SER A 28 -2.75 2.16 -2.26
N GLN A 29 -3.03 2.68 -1.06
CA GLN A 29 -2.90 1.93 0.19
C GLN A 29 -3.83 0.71 0.23
N ARG A 30 -5.09 0.86 -0.21
CA ARG A 30 -6.03 -0.28 -0.33
C ARG A 30 -5.52 -1.35 -1.30
N LEU A 31 -4.86 -0.97 -2.40
CA LEU A 31 -4.21 -1.93 -3.29
C LEU A 31 -3.08 -2.68 -2.57
N LEU A 32 -2.25 -2.00 -1.78
CA LEU A 32 -1.19 -2.65 -0.99
C LEU A 32 -1.78 -3.68 -0.01
N GLU A 33 -2.82 -3.31 0.72
CA GLU A 33 -3.49 -4.20 1.66
C GLU A 33 -4.14 -5.41 0.97
N ALA A 34 -4.84 -5.18 -0.15
CA ALA A 34 -5.41 -6.25 -0.96
C ALA A 34 -4.32 -7.17 -1.53
N SER A 35 -3.18 -6.61 -1.96
CA SER A 35 -2.03 -7.37 -2.46
C SER A 35 -1.41 -8.23 -1.35
N HIS A 36 -1.29 -7.68 -0.14
CA HIS A 36 -0.79 -8.40 1.03
C HIS A 36 -1.73 -9.54 1.46
N CYS A 37 -3.04 -9.30 1.48
CA CYS A 37 -4.05 -10.30 1.81
C CYS A 37 -4.36 -11.29 0.67
N ASN A 38 -3.70 -11.14 -0.48
CA ASN A 38 -3.95 -11.94 -1.68
C ASN A 38 -5.40 -11.86 -2.20
N ASP A 39 -6.10 -10.75 -1.91
CA ASP A 39 -7.47 -10.51 -2.38
C ASP A 39 -7.43 -9.94 -3.80
N LEU A 40 -7.49 -10.85 -4.77
CA LEU A 40 -7.49 -10.52 -6.19
C LEU A 40 -8.66 -9.62 -6.60
N LYS A 41 -9.83 -9.78 -5.98
CA LYS A 41 -11.03 -9.03 -6.39
C LYS A 41 -10.86 -7.57 -6.03
N SER A 42 -10.53 -7.29 -4.77
CA SER A 42 -10.30 -5.94 -4.28
C SER A 42 -9.10 -5.29 -4.98
N ALA A 43 -8.04 -6.06 -5.23
CA ALA A 43 -6.87 -5.54 -5.97
C ALA A 43 -7.23 -5.15 -7.41
N PHE A 44 -8.06 -5.92 -8.12
CA PHE A 44 -8.49 -5.57 -9.47
C PHE A 44 -9.44 -4.38 -9.52
N GLU A 45 -10.31 -4.24 -8.52
CA GLU A 45 -11.14 -3.05 -8.36
C GLU A 45 -10.28 -1.79 -8.15
N CYS A 46 -9.23 -1.88 -7.33
CA CYS A 46 -8.29 -0.77 -7.13
C CYS A 46 -7.49 -0.45 -8.41
N ILE A 47 -7.01 -1.47 -9.15
CA ILE A 47 -6.26 -1.26 -10.41
C ILE A 47 -7.15 -0.65 -11.51
N ALA A 48 -8.47 -0.85 -11.45
CA ALA A 48 -9.40 -0.24 -12.38
C ALA A 48 -9.64 1.25 -12.11
N ASP A 49 -9.25 1.76 -10.94
CA ASP A 49 -9.39 3.17 -10.59
C ASP A 49 -8.35 4.01 -11.37
N PRO A 50 -8.77 5.08 -12.06
CA PRO A 50 -7.85 5.93 -12.80
C PRO A 50 -6.89 6.76 -11.94
N PHE A 51 -7.17 6.92 -10.63
CA PHE A 51 -6.35 7.70 -9.70
C PHE A 51 -5.36 6.85 -8.91
N ILE A 52 -5.14 5.59 -9.29
CA ILE A 52 -4.22 4.73 -8.56
C ILE A 52 -2.77 5.04 -8.89
N ASP A 53 -1.95 5.26 -7.85
CA ASP A 53 -0.50 5.28 -7.97
C ASP A 53 0.05 3.86 -7.75
N ILE A 54 0.47 3.23 -8.84
CA ILE A 54 1.04 1.88 -8.83
C ILE A 54 2.43 1.86 -8.16
N ASN A 55 3.13 3.00 -8.16
CA ASN A 55 4.44 3.16 -7.55
C ASN A 55 4.34 3.63 -6.09
N PHE A 56 3.13 3.74 -5.54
CA PHE A 56 2.92 4.13 -4.17
C PHE A 56 3.68 3.19 -3.22
N VAL A 57 4.44 3.80 -2.32
CA VAL A 57 5.24 3.11 -1.32
C VAL A 57 4.50 3.23 0.01
N GLY A 58 4.03 2.09 0.52
CA GLY A 58 3.30 2.00 1.78
C GLY A 58 4.00 1.11 2.79
N ALA A 59 3.90 1.47 4.07
CA ALA A 59 4.39 0.65 5.16
C ALA A 59 3.45 -0.55 5.37
N VAL A 60 3.99 -1.77 5.26
CA VAL A 60 3.24 -3.00 5.54
C VAL A 60 4.01 -3.92 6.48
N CYS A 61 3.28 -4.69 7.29
CA CYS A 61 3.85 -5.71 8.16
C CYS A 61 4.01 -7.01 7.37
N LEU A 62 5.23 -7.41 7.06
CA LEU A 62 5.53 -8.68 6.40
C LEU A 62 5.87 -9.73 7.43
N LYS A 63 5.34 -10.94 7.23
CA LYS A 63 5.64 -12.11 8.06
C LYS A 63 6.47 -13.10 7.27
N VAL A 64 7.72 -13.30 7.67
CA VAL A 64 8.64 -14.25 7.03
C VAL A 64 8.85 -15.44 7.95
N ARG A 65 8.77 -16.64 7.36
CA ARG A 65 9.03 -17.90 8.07
C ARG A 65 10.51 -18.23 7.97
N ARG A 66 11.21 -18.18 9.09
CA ARG A 66 12.60 -18.65 9.22
C ARG A 66 12.59 -20.07 9.76
N THR A 67 13.19 -21.00 9.03
CA THR A 67 13.32 -22.39 9.46
C THR A 67 14.79 -22.70 9.67
N GLU A 68 15.15 -23.09 10.89
CA GLU A 68 16.51 -23.42 11.28
C GLU A 68 16.60 -24.90 11.67
N VAL A 69 17.67 -25.56 11.23
CA VAL A 69 17.95 -26.94 11.60
C VAL A 69 19.09 -26.93 12.60
N LEU A 70 18.79 -27.32 13.83
CA LEU A 70 19.78 -27.50 14.89
C LEU A 70 20.27 -28.95 14.85
N CYS A 71 21.48 -29.12 14.33
CA CYS A 71 22.21 -30.38 14.40
C CYS A 71 22.82 -30.53 15.80
N ARG A 72 22.50 -31.63 16.50
CA ARG A 72 23.16 -32.02 17.75
C ARG A 72 23.99 -33.27 17.51
N ASP A 73 25.20 -33.27 18.05
CA ASP A 73 26.27 -34.25 17.76
C ASP A 73 25.84 -35.71 17.91
N GLU A 74 24.97 -36.02 18.89
CA GLU A 74 24.52 -37.39 19.20
C GLU A 74 22.98 -37.55 19.27
N SER A 75 22.18 -36.58 18.79
CA SER A 75 20.71 -36.64 18.84
C SER A 75 20.03 -36.25 17.53
N ALA A 76 18.74 -36.57 17.38
CA ALA A 76 17.96 -36.20 16.21
C ALA A 76 18.00 -34.68 15.95
N ASN A 77 18.12 -34.30 14.66
CA ASN A 77 18.10 -32.90 14.24
C ASN A 77 16.75 -32.27 14.57
N GLU A 78 16.78 -31.12 15.24
CA GLU A 78 15.58 -30.35 15.57
C GLU A 78 15.34 -29.30 14.48
N VAL A 79 14.10 -29.23 13.98
CA VAL A 79 13.69 -28.20 13.01
C VAL A 79 12.90 -27.14 13.77
N ARG A 80 13.50 -25.97 14.01
CA ARG A 80 12.83 -24.82 14.61
C ARG A 80 12.24 -23.95 13.50
N VAL A 81 10.98 -23.57 13.68
CA VAL A 81 10.28 -22.65 12.77
C VAL A 81 9.92 -21.41 13.56
N GLU A 82 10.55 -20.30 13.23
CA GLU A 82 10.30 -18.99 13.81
C GLU A 82 9.65 -18.08 12.76
N TYR A 83 8.69 -17.26 13.19
CA TYR A 83 8.06 -16.27 12.33
C TYR A 83 8.51 -14.89 12.76
N GLU A 84 9.13 -14.17 11.84
CA GLU A 84 9.61 -12.81 12.06
C GLU A 84 8.68 -11.83 11.35
N GLU A 85 8.17 -10.85 12.09
CA GLU A 85 7.32 -9.79 11.55
C GLU A 85 8.12 -8.49 11.49
N PHE A 86 8.28 -7.93 10.28
CA PHE A 86 8.98 -6.66 10.09
C PHE A 86 8.11 -5.68 9.30
N LYS A 87 8.21 -4.40 9.67
CA LYS A 87 7.59 -3.30 8.94
C LYS A 87 8.56 -2.82 7.88
N SER A 88 8.10 -2.81 6.63
CA SER A 88 8.89 -2.33 5.51
C SER A 88 8.03 -1.50 4.58
N ASP A 89 8.64 -0.46 4.03
CA ASP A 89 8.08 0.36 2.98
C ASP A 89 8.25 -0.38 1.64
N VAL A 90 7.12 -0.82 1.07
CA VAL A 90 7.14 -1.64 -0.14
C VAL A 90 6.09 -1.15 -1.13
N THR A 91 6.23 -1.59 -2.38
CA THR A 91 5.25 -1.33 -3.44
C THR A 91 4.29 -2.50 -3.59
N ALA A 92 3.14 -2.26 -4.22
CA ALA A 92 2.17 -3.31 -4.54
C ALA A 92 2.78 -4.45 -5.38
N LEU A 93 3.71 -4.13 -6.29
CA LEU A 93 4.42 -5.13 -7.10
C LEU A 93 5.32 -6.02 -6.24
N PHE A 94 6.08 -5.43 -5.31
CA PHE A 94 6.92 -6.19 -4.38
C PHE A 94 6.08 -7.20 -3.58
N LEU A 95 4.94 -6.75 -3.06
CA LEU A 95 4.01 -7.61 -2.33
C LEU A 95 3.45 -8.74 -3.17
N ALA A 96 2.99 -8.44 -4.39
CA ALA A 96 2.45 -9.44 -5.29
C ALA A 96 3.48 -10.53 -5.62
N VAL A 97 4.75 -10.15 -5.78
CA VAL A 97 5.87 -11.08 -5.99
C VAL A 97 6.18 -11.87 -4.72
N HIS A 98 6.24 -11.22 -3.56
CA HIS A 98 6.53 -11.88 -2.28
C HIS A 98 5.48 -12.94 -1.92
N VAL A 99 4.19 -12.66 -2.19
CA VAL A 99 3.09 -13.62 -1.99
C VAL A 99 3.09 -14.72 -3.07
N GLY A 100 3.77 -14.51 -4.21
CA GLY A 100 3.81 -15.45 -5.32
C GLY A 100 2.56 -15.41 -6.21
N ASN A 101 1.81 -14.30 -6.19
CA ASN A 101 0.58 -14.17 -6.99
C ASN A 101 0.89 -13.70 -8.42
N VAL A 102 1.14 -14.67 -9.30
CA VAL A 102 1.46 -14.44 -10.72
C VAL A 102 0.35 -13.66 -11.46
N THR A 103 -0.91 -13.88 -11.09
CA THR A 103 -2.05 -13.20 -11.73
C THR A 103 -2.02 -11.70 -11.42
N LEU A 104 -1.79 -11.33 -10.17
CA LEU A 104 -1.69 -9.95 -9.73
C LEU A 104 -0.45 -9.27 -10.33
N VAL A 105 0.70 -9.96 -10.33
CA VAL A 105 1.94 -9.46 -10.96
C VAL A 105 1.73 -9.17 -12.45
N ARG A 106 1.10 -10.09 -13.17
CA ARG A 106 0.80 -9.89 -14.60
C ARG A 106 -0.11 -8.67 -14.82
N LYS A 107 -1.14 -8.51 -13.98
CA LYS A 107 -2.07 -7.38 -14.11
C LYS A 107 -1.36 -6.05 -13.84
N LEU A 108 -0.59 -5.96 -12.76
CA LEU A 108 0.20 -4.78 -12.43
C LEU A 108 1.18 -4.43 -13.55
N LEU A 109 1.89 -5.42 -14.11
CA LEU A 109 2.83 -5.20 -15.21
C LEU A 109 2.14 -4.67 -16.48
N VAL A 110 0.98 -5.22 -16.85
CA VAL A 110 0.19 -4.73 -17.99
C VAL A 110 -0.23 -3.28 -17.77
N THR A 111 -0.67 -2.93 -16.56
CA THR A 111 -1.05 -1.54 -16.25
C THR A 111 0.16 -0.60 -16.35
N ILE A 112 1.32 -0.97 -15.78
CA ILE A 112 2.55 -0.18 -15.88
C ILE A 112 2.94 0.04 -17.35
N LEU A 113 2.95 -1.02 -18.17
CA LEU A 113 3.26 -0.90 -19.60
C LEU A 113 2.25 0.00 -20.35
N THR A 114 0.97 -0.07 -19.98
CA THR A 114 -0.07 0.78 -20.55
C THR A 114 0.15 2.25 -20.20
N LEU A 115 0.52 2.55 -18.95
CA LEU A 115 0.86 3.90 -18.52
C LEU A 115 2.09 4.44 -19.27
N ILE A 116 3.14 3.63 -19.40
CA ILE A 116 4.33 4.00 -20.18
C ILE A 116 3.94 4.32 -21.63
N ALA A 117 3.15 3.45 -22.28
CA ALA A 117 2.70 3.70 -23.66
C ALA A 117 1.88 5.00 -23.79
N ARG A 118 1.02 5.32 -22.81
CA ARG A 118 0.26 6.58 -22.78
C ARG A 118 1.16 7.80 -22.61
N LEU A 119 2.20 7.71 -21.80
CA LEU A 119 3.19 8.79 -21.65
C LEU A 119 3.92 9.04 -22.96
N TYR A 120 4.40 7.98 -23.63
CA TYR A 120 5.04 8.10 -24.95
C TYR A 120 4.12 8.71 -26.01
N GLN A 121 2.83 8.34 -26.04
CA GLN A 121 1.86 8.97 -26.96
C GLN A 121 1.61 10.45 -26.64
N SER A 122 1.62 10.83 -25.37
CA SER A 122 1.43 12.22 -24.94
C SER A 122 2.58 13.11 -25.39
N ASP A 123 3.82 12.62 -25.30
CA ASP A 123 5.00 13.35 -25.76
C ASP A 123 5.02 13.51 -27.30
N HIS A 124 4.58 12.48 -28.03
CA HIS A 124 4.55 12.54 -29.50
C HIS A 124 3.51 13.54 -30.02
N CYS A 125 2.32 13.61 -29.41
CA CYS A 125 1.30 14.62 -29.73
C CYS A 125 1.77 16.05 -29.45
N ARG A 126 2.59 16.25 -28.41
CA ARG A 126 3.16 17.55 -28.07
C ARG A 126 4.19 18.02 -29.12
N SER A 127 4.99 17.09 -29.65
CA SER A 127 5.99 17.38 -30.69
C SER A 127 5.43 17.66 -32.10
N SER A 128 4.15 17.37 -32.36
CA SER A 128 3.50 17.62 -33.66
C SER A 128 2.68 18.91 -33.68
N SER A 129 2.65 19.66 -32.57
CA SER A 129 1.90 20.93 -32.43
C SER A 129 2.80 22.18 -32.41
N ASP A 130 4.13 22.00 -32.50
CA ASP A 130 5.14 23.06 -32.69
C ASP A 130 5.65 23.05 -34.14
#